data_AF-A0A0N5ALI3-F1
#
_entry.id   AF-A0A0N5ALI3-F1
#
_cell.length_a   1.000
_cell.length_b   1.000
_cell.length_c   1.000
_cell.angle_alpha   90.00
_cell.angle_beta   90.00
_cell.angle_gamma   90.00
#
_symmetry.space_group_name_H-M   'P 1'
#
loop_
_entity.id
_entity.type
_entity.pdbx_description
1 polymer ?
#
loop_
_entity_poly.entity_id
_entity_poly.type
_entity_poly.pdbx_seq_one_letter_code
_entity_poly.pdbx_strand_id
1 'polypeptide(L)'
;MSRNRYDVVTLFDVFCVVGQGDGGEKTILKKYPEDFNDSTSLRNVVLFSFPFNSSNEEEAVQLFTFVLTNEKSQYTYGYCRYTPAGVLESLLTHAYHVPIPAPRETLIIESGFGVNLVVPDSNRLPTLRDNKQLLELYSAMNVDQLIALYASLLHERRIIFTGSKLGQLTSCTSAATMLLYPMQWQNCYAPLLPEHMKSYLQAPIPFLFGVPRKIYQVDDNLSKAVVIDLQKHTFVSPYDDVHALPSEVVNGLRHQLLSSADMFLSDRFARSFLRANVYLFGNYRAGLKYSPVCSWDKDQFIQQQRSSLKIFLESLLGKEGAQYLERFLEERVEAINAGEIIHDEFEKEIMLMDKNFFRSSLVIFNFLTLFHLEAL
;
A
#
# COMPACT_ATOMS: atom_id res chain seq x y z
N MET A 1 6.45 -9.90 8.04
CA MET A 1 6.52 -8.70 8.86
C MET A 1 6.03 -7.51 8.06
N SER A 2 5.21 -6.68 8.71
CA SER A 2 4.89 -5.33 8.21
C SER A 2 6.16 -4.59 7.79
N ARG A 3 6.10 -3.89 6.66
CA ARG A 3 7.18 -3.02 6.19
C ARG A 3 7.31 -1.75 7.04
N ASN A 4 6.41 -1.47 7.98
CA ASN A 4 6.54 -0.35 8.90
C ASN A 4 7.48 -0.70 10.07
N ARG A 5 8.25 0.29 10.55
CA ARG A 5 9.02 0.15 11.79
C ARG A 5 8.08 0.00 12.98
N TYR A 6 8.43 -0.89 13.91
CA TYR A 6 7.69 -1.16 15.14
C TYR A 6 8.43 -0.65 16.38
N ASP A 7 9.74 -0.46 16.26
CA ASP A 7 10.67 0.04 17.27
C ASP A 7 10.86 1.56 17.17
N VAL A 8 9.76 2.30 17.13
CA VAL A 8 9.76 3.77 17.08
C VAL A 8 9.57 4.36 18.48
N VAL A 9 10.49 5.23 18.89
CA VAL A 9 10.51 5.85 20.23
C VAL A 9 9.95 7.28 20.20
N THR A 10 10.12 7.99 19.08
CA THR A 10 9.67 9.37 18.87
C THR A 10 8.71 9.45 17.68
N LEU A 11 7.89 10.50 17.62
CA LEU A 11 6.97 10.72 16.50
C LEU A 11 7.69 10.91 15.14
N PHE A 12 8.92 11.43 15.19
CA PHE A 12 9.79 11.58 14.03
C PHE A 12 11.25 11.46 14.48
N ASP A 13 12.13 11.02 13.57
CA ASP A 13 13.56 10.89 13.85
C ASP A 13 14.27 12.25 13.73
N VAL A 14 13.99 12.98 12.63
CA VAL A 14 14.57 14.29 12.35
C VAL A 14 13.62 15.14 11.50
N PHE A 15 13.53 16.43 11.81
CA PHE A 15 12.94 17.47 10.98
C PHE A 15 14.07 18.27 10.34
N CYS A 16 13.97 18.58 9.04
CA CYS A 16 14.98 19.37 8.32
C CYS A 16 14.32 20.50 7.53
N VAL A 17 14.91 21.69 7.58
CA VAL A 17 14.70 22.75 6.60
C VAL A 17 15.82 22.64 5.59
N VAL A 18 15.49 22.18 4.38
CA VAL A 18 16.44 22.07 3.27
C VAL A 18 16.27 23.28 2.36
N GLY A 19 17.36 23.93 1.99
CA GLY A 19 17.35 25.10 1.12
C GLY A 19 18.63 25.18 0.30
N GLN A 20 18.86 26.34 -0.31
CA GLN A 20 20.08 26.60 -1.06
C GLN A 20 21.15 27.13 -0.11
N GLY A 21 22.31 26.47 -0.07
CA GLY A 21 23.47 26.94 0.68
C GLY A 21 24.28 27.99 -0.08
N ASP A 22 25.32 28.51 0.57
CA ASP A 22 26.16 29.60 0.04
C ASP A 22 26.84 29.25 -1.30
N GLY A 23 27.08 27.94 -1.56
CA GLY A 23 27.64 27.43 -2.81
C GLY A 23 26.63 27.12 -3.92
N GLY A 24 25.35 27.43 -3.72
CA GLY A 24 24.27 27.15 -4.68
C GLY A 24 23.75 25.71 -4.65
N GLU A 25 24.42 24.81 -3.92
CA GLU A 25 23.98 23.43 -3.66
C GLU A 25 22.85 23.36 -2.64
N LYS A 26 22.03 22.30 -2.73
CA LYS A 26 20.98 22.06 -1.74
C LYS A 26 21.61 21.49 -0.47
N THR A 27 21.30 22.10 0.68
CA THR A 27 21.85 21.70 1.98
C THR A 27 20.82 21.88 3.10
N ILE A 28 21.10 21.30 4.26
CA ILE A 28 20.28 21.43 5.46
C ILE A 28 20.62 22.76 6.13
N LEU A 29 19.66 23.68 6.16
CA LEU A 29 19.79 25.00 6.78
C LEU A 29 19.48 24.96 8.28
N LYS A 30 18.51 24.13 8.67
CA LYS A 30 18.14 23.86 10.06
C LYS A 30 17.74 22.40 10.21
N LYS A 31 17.98 21.82 11.38
CA LYS A 31 17.46 20.50 11.75
C LYS A 31 17.00 20.47 13.20
N TYR A 32 16.10 19.55 13.51
CA TYR A 32 15.68 19.23 14.86
C TYR A 32 15.53 17.71 15.01
N PRO A 33 16.05 17.08 16.08
CA PRO A 33 16.86 17.70 17.13
C PRO A 33 18.25 18.09 16.61
N GLU A 34 18.89 19.07 17.25
CA GLU A 34 20.16 19.66 16.77
C GLU A 34 21.34 18.66 16.82
N ASP A 35 21.26 17.69 17.72
CA ASP A 35 22.26 16.64 17.93
C ASP A 35 22.08 15.41 17.04
N PHE A 36 21.01 15.34 16.23
CA PHE A 36 20.79 14.23 15.29
C PHE A 36 21.98 14.08 14.33
N ASN A 37 22.66 12.93 14.35
CA ASN A 37 23.99 12.77 13.72
C ASN A 37 24.10 11.61 12.71
N ASP A 38 22.99 11.01 12.29
CA ASP A 38 23.00 10.02 11.20
C ASP A 38 23.24 10.71 9.85
N SER A 39 24.49 10.67 9.40
CA SER A 39 24.95 11.28 8.16
C SER A 39 24.30 10.67 6.91
N THR A 40 23.93 9.39 6.95
CA THR A 40 23.27 8.71 5.84
C THR A 40 21.84 9.21 5.69
N SER A 41 21.10 9.29 6.80
CA SER A 41 19.74 9.84 6.80
C SER A 41 19.72 11.30 6.36
N LEU A 42 20.62 12.14 6.90
CA LEU A 42 20.70 13.56 6.53
C LEU A 42 21.02 13.75 5.04
N ARG A 43 21.95 12.95 4.49
CA ARG A 43 22.25 12.96 3.05
C ARG A 43 21.02 12.59 2.21
N ASN A 44 20.31 11.53 2.61
CA ASN A 44 19.11 11.08 1.89
C ASN A 44 17.98 12.12 1.96
N VAL A 45 17.79 12.80 3.09
CA VAL A 45 16.83 13.90 3.21
C VAL A 45 17.09 14.97 2.14
N VAL A 46 18.34 15.43 1.98
CA VAL A 46 18.67 16.43 0.96
C VAL A 46 18.37 15.93 -0.46
N LEU A 47 18.79 14.70 -0.78
CA LEU A 47 18.66 14.12 -2.12
C LEU A 47 17.20 13.88 -2.54
N PHE A 48 16.32 13.53 -1.58
CA PHE A 48 14.93 13.22 -1.86
C PHE A 48 13.99 14.42 -1.69
N SER A 49 14.38 15.42 -0.88
CA SER A 49 13.63 16.68 -0.78
C SER A 49 13.65 17.48 -2.08
N PHE A 50 14.65 17.28 -2.95
CA PHE A 50 14.69 17.87 -4.29
C PHE A 50 14.93 16.76 -5.32
N PRO A 51 13.88 16.02 -5.74
CA PRO A 51 14.04 14.82 -6.56
C PRO A 51 14.63 15.09 -7.95
N PHE A 52 14.62 16.33 -8.43
CA PHE A 52 15.24 16.78 -9.67
C PHE A 52 15.61 18.26 -9.55
N ASN A 53 16.57 18.72 -10.35
CA ASN A 53 16.95 20.14 -10.38
C ASN A 53 15.83 20.97 -11.03
N SER A 54 15.06 21.71 -10.23
CA SER A 54 14.10 22.69 -10.73
C SER A 54 14.51 24.09 -10.30
N SER A 55 14.77 24.96 -11.28
CA SER A 55 15.05 26.38 -11.04
C SER A 55 13.79 27.27 -10.95
N ASN A 56 12.62 26.81 -11.42
CA ASN A 56 11.53 27.73 -11.82
C ASN A 56 10.08 27.32 -11.45
N GLU A 57 9.82 26.42 -10.50
CA GLU A 57 8.43 26.03 -10.16
C GLU A 57 8.18 26.07 -8.63
N GLU A 58 8.16 27.28 -8.06
CA GLU A 58 7.96 27.51 -6.62
C GLU A 58 6.72 28.36 -6.27
N GLU A 59 5.68 28.38 -7.11
CA GLU A 59 4.46 29.16 -6.79
C GLU A 59 3.32 28.34 -6.16
N ALA A 60 3.33 27.01 -6.28
CA ALA A 60 2.31 26.16 -5.67
C ALA A 60 2.88 25.36 -4.48
N VAL A 61 2.21 25.42 -3.33
CA VAL A 61 2.51 24.56 -2.17
C VAL A 61 2.36 23.10 -2.59
N GLN A 62 3.46 22.36 -2.61
CA GLN A 62 3.45 20.92 -2.88
C GLN A 62 3.73 20.16 -1.59
N LEU A 63 2.86 19.20 -1.28
CA LEU A 63 3.04 18.20 -0.23
C LEU A 63 3.29 16.86 -0.92
N PHE A 64 4.39 16.20 -0.62
CA PHE A 64 4.69 14.88 -1.17
C PHE A 64 5.44 14.04 -0.14
N THR A 65 5.45 12.72 -0.35
CA THR A 65 6.11 11.78 0.55
C THR A 65 7.08 10.90 -0.23
N PHE A 66 8.33 10.86 0.19
CA PHE A 66 9.27 9.81 -0.24
C PHE A 66 9.39 8.73 0.83
N VAL A 67 9.90 7.56 0.45
CA VAL A 67 10.12 6.44 1.37
C VAL A 67 11.57 5.97 1.23
N LEU A 68 12.24 5.86 2.37
CA LEU A 68 13.54 5.21 2.49
C LEU A 68 13.31 3.79 3.02
N THR A 69 13.99 2.81 2.42
CA THR A 69 13.92 1.41 2.83
C THR A 69 15.26 1.03 3.47
N ASN A 70 15.22 0.50 4.69
CA ASN A 70 16.43 0.05 5.39
C ASN A 70 16.82 -1.39 5.00
N GLU A 71 17.92 -1.89 5.56
CA GLU A 71 18.44 -3.24 5.31
C GLU A 71 17.47 -4.37 5.73
N LYS A 72 16.59 -4.09 6.70
CA LYS A 72 15.50 -4.99 7.14
C LYS A 72 14.24 -4.84 6.31
N SER A 73 14.30 -4.12 5.18
CA SER A 73 13.15 -3.84 4.32
C SER A 73 12.04 -3.01 5.00
N GLN A 74 12.35 -2.27 6.06
CA GLN A 74 11.40 -1.39 6.73
C GLN A 74 11.43 0.03 6.18
N TYR A 75 10.28 0.69 6.19
CA TYR A 75 10.04 2.01 5.64
C TYR A 75 10.24 3.11 6.68
N THR A 76 10.92 4.17 6.23
CA THR A 76 10.95 5.48 6.89
C THR A 76 10.37 6.50 5.91
N TYR A 77 9.39 7.28 6.37
CA TYR A 77 8.63 8.20 5.52
C TYR A 77 9.19 9.62 5.62
N GLY A 78 9.53 10.22 4.49
CA GLY A 78 9.92 11.62 4.38
C GLY A 78 8.77 12.49 3.91
N TYR A 79 8.05 13.11 4.86
CA TYR A 79 6.95 14.03 4.56
C TYR A 79 7.50 15.42 4.22
N CYS A 80 7.33 15.84 2.96
CA CYS A 80 7.91 17.08 2.44
C CYS A 80 6.83 18.13 2.15
N ARG A 81 7.20 19.40 2.36
CA ARG A 81 6.41 20.58 1.99
C ARG A 81 7.30 21.62 1.33
N TYR A 82 6.96 22.04 0.11
CA TYR A 82 7.60 23.20 -0.54
C TYR A 82 6.91 24.49 -0.11
N THR A 83 7.58 25.32 0.69
CA THR A 83 7.12 26.65 1.16
C THR A 83 8.20 27.38 1.98
N PRO A 84 8.11 28.72 2.12
CA PRO A 84 8.93 29.48 3.07
C PRO A 84 8.66 29.04 4.52
N ALA A 85 9.72 29.03 5.32
CA ALA A 85 9.71 28.58 6.71
C ALA A 85 8.79 29.46 7.59
N GLY A 86 7.91 28.82 8.36
CA GLY A 86 7.16 29.44 9.44
C GLY A 86 7.83 29.23 10.79
N VAL A 87 7.32 29.90 11.83
CA VAL A 87 7.77 29.68 13.22
C VAL A 87 7.29 28.31 13.68
N LEU A 88 8.20 27.34 13.75
CA LEU A 88 7.89 25.93 14.05
C LEU A 88 8.65 25.39 15.27
N GLU A 89 9.63 26.11 15.82
CA GLU A 89 10.55 25.60 16.85
C GLU A 89 9.82 25.09 18.11
N SER A 90 8.84 25.84 18.60
CA SER A 90 7.98 25.40 19.71
C SER A 90 7.17 24.15 19.37
N LEU A 91 6.57 24.06 18.18
CA LEU A 91 5.81 22.88 17.76
C LEU A 91 6.70 21.65 17.66
N LEU A 92 7.87 21.78 17.04
CA LEU A 92 8.83 20.68 16.87
C LEU A 92 9.32 20.14 18.22
N THR A 93 9.64 21.05 19.14
CA THR A 93 10.09 20.67 20.49
C THR A 93 9.03 19.87 21.23
N HIS A 94 7.79 20.38 21.28
CA HIS A 94 6.70 19.68 21.95
C HIS A 94 6.38 18.35 21.24
N ALA A 95 6.29 18.34 19.90
CA ALA A 95 6.01 17.12 19.14
C ALA A 95 7.05 16.02 19.37
N TYR A 96 8.33 16.36 19.50
CA TYR A 96 9.39 15.37 19.69
C TYR A 96 9.38 14.74 21.09
N HIS A 97 8.98 15.49 22.11
CA HIS A 97 8.94 15.04 23.50
C HIS A 97 7.59 14.48 23.94
N VAL A 98 6.53 14.64 23.13
CA VAL A 98 5.22 14.04 23.41
C VAL A 98 5.29 12.53 23.16
N PRO A 99 4.83 11.70 24.12
CA PRO A 99 4.79 10.25 23.95
C PRO A 99 3.83 9.86 22.82
N ILE A 100 4.15 8.77 22.12
CA ILE A 100 3.30 8.23 21.06
C ILE A 100 2.03 7.64 21.70
N PRO A 101 0.82 8.19 21.44
CA PRO A 101 -0.40 7.67 22.02
C PRO A 101 -0.82 6.33 21.39
N ALA A 102 -1.71 5.60 22.05
CA ALA A 102 -2.31 4.42 21.45
C ALA A 102 -3.25 4.78 20.29
N PRO A 103 -3.56 3.85 19.37
CA PRO A 103 -4.54 4.08 18.30
C PRO A 103 -5.87 4.63 18.84
N ARG A 104 -6.44 5.63 18.15
CA ARG A 104 -7.69 6.35 18.51
C ARG A 104 -7.61 7.28 19.72
N GLU A 105 -6.50 7.31 20.45
CA GLU A 105 -6.27 8.37 21.43
C GLU A 105 -6.01 9.71 20.74
N THR A 106 -6.12 10.80 21.49
CA THR A 106 -5.84 12.14 20.96
C THR A 106 -4.39 12.48 21.26
N LEU A 107 -3.62 12.72 20.21
CA LEU A 107 -2.33 13.38 20.28
C LEU A 107 -2.56 14.88 20.51
N ILE A 108 -2.18 15.36 21.68
CA ILE A 108 -2.25 16.78 22.06
C ILE A 108 -0.83 17.32 22.07
N ILE A 109 -0.55 18.31 21.21
CA ILE A 109 0.72 19.02 21.19
C ILE A 109 0.47 20.46 21.60
N GLU A 110 0.81 20.77 22.85
CA GLU A 110 0.70 22.09 23.47
C GLU A 110 1.77 23.05 22.91
N SER A 111 1.56 23.49 21.68
CA SER A 111 2.37 24.51 21.01
C SER A 111 1.59 25.83 20.89
N GLY A 112 2.24 26.90 20.43
CA GLY A 112 1.59 28.20 20.21
C GLY A 112 0.36 28.18 19.27
N PHE A 113 0.12 27.08 18.54
CA PHE A 113 -1.06 26.88 17.70
C PHE A 113 -2.04 25.81 18.21
N GLY A 114 -1.67 25.02 19.22
CA GLY A 114 -2.46 23.90 19.76
C GLY A 114 -2.87 22.86 18.72
N VAL A 115 -2.15 21.73 18.63
CA VAL A 115 -2.49 20.67 17.66
C VAL A 115 -3.15 19.50 18.38
N ASN A 116 -4.41 19.21 18.01
CA ASN A 116 -5.18 18.06 18.50
C ASN A 116 -5.50 17.14 17.34
N LEU A 117 -4.90 15.94 17.32
CA LEU A 117 -5.06 14.95 16.26
C LEU A 117 -5.51 13.62 16.85
N VAL A 118 -6.43 12.93 16.19
CA VAL A 118 -6.79 11.56 16.56
C VAL A 118 -5.80 10.61 15.91
N VAL A 119 -5.15 9.76 16.71
CA VAL A 119 -4.21 8.76 16.20
C VAL A 119 -4.97 7.78 15.30
N PRO A 120 -4.53 7.57 14.05
CA PRO A 120 -5.19 6.64 13.13
C PRO A 120 -5.30 5.22 13.69
N ASP A 121 -6.43 4.56 13.43
CA ASP A 121 -6.63 3.16 13.78
C ASP A 121 -6.13 2.26 12.63
N SER A 122 -4.93 1.70 12.79
CA SER A 122 -4.32 0.82 11.79
C SER A 122 -5.06 -0.51 11.60
N ASN A 123 -6.02 -0.86 12.48
CA ASN A 123 -6.81 -2.09 12.39
C ASN A 123 -8.11 -1.92 11.58
N ARG A 124 -8.41 -0.71 11.12
CA ARG A 124 -9.61 -0.41 10.32
C ARG A 124 -9.25 -0.17 8.87
N LEU A 125 -10.17 -0.53 7.99
CA LEU A 125 -10.07 -0.14 6.59
C LEU A 125 -10.19 1.40 6.47
N PRO A 126 -9.36 2.01 5.62
CA PRO A 126 -9.41 3.44 5.37
C PRO A 126 -10.66 3.83 4.56
N THR A 127 -11.20 5.01 4.86
CA THR A 127 -12.22 5.66 4.04
C THR A 127 -11.57 6.63 3.05
N LEU A 128 -12.25 6.98 1.96
CA LEU A 128 -11.75 8.02 1.05
C LEU A 128 -11.73 9.40 1.71
N ARG A 129 -12.60 9.66 2.69
CA ARG A 129 -12.62 10.91 3.45
C ARG A 129 -11.35 11.11 4.28
N ASP A 130 -10.93 10.06 5.00
CA ASP A 130 -9.89 10.17 6.01
C ASP A 130 -8.50 9.78 5.46
N ASN A 131 -8.45 9.21 4.25
CA ASN A 131 -7.21 8.81 3.60
C ASN A 131 -7.01 9.56 2.27
N LYS A 132 -6.18 10.60 2.32
CA LYS A 132 -5.82 11.42 1.15
C LYS A 132 -5.25 10.58 0.01
N GLN A 133 -4.41 9.60 0.31
CA GLN A 133 -3.74 8.80 -0.73
C GLN A 133 -4.77 8.03 -1.58
N LEU A 134 -5.71 7.34 -0.94
CA LEU A 134 -6.77 6.61 -1.63
C LEU A 134 -7.73 7.53 -2.37
N LEU A 135 -8.04 8.70 -1.82
CA LEU A 135 -8.89 9.70 -2.49
C LEU A 135 -8.26 10.19 -3.80
N GLU A 136 -6.96 10.48 -3.79
CA GLU A 136 -6.19 10.88 -4.97
C GLU A 136 -6.18 9.77 -6.03
N LEU A 137 -5.94 8.52 -5.63
CA LEU A 137 -5.97 7.36 -6.53
C LEU A 137 -7.35 7.16 -7.16
N TYR A 138 -8.40 7.16 -6.33
CA TYR A 138 -9.79 7.01 -6.77
C TYR A 138 -10.20 8.12 -7.75
N SER A 139 -9.73 9.35 -7.51
CA SER A 139 -10.03 10.50 -8.36
C SER A 139 -9.22 10.52 -9.66
N ALA A 140 -8.03 9.91 -9.67
CA ALA A 140 -7.13 9.91 -10.83
C ALA A 140 -7.43 8.80 -11.86
N MET A 141 -8.07 7.71 -11.46
CA MET A 141 -8.22 6.49 -12.26
C MET A 141 -9.69 6.08 -12.41
N ASN A 142 -10.08 5.63 -13.59
CA ASN A 142 -11.39 5.02 -13.79
C ASN A 142 -11.43 3.56 -13.28
N VAL A 143 -12.63 2.97 -13.24
CA VAL A 143 -12.85 1.61 -12.71
C VAL A 143 -12.01 0.56 -13.45
N ASP A 144 -11.93 0.62 -14.77
CA ASP A 144 -11.17 -0.36 -15.55
C ASP A 144 -9.66 -0.24 -15.30
N GLN A 145 -9.15 0.99 -15.16
CA GLN A 145 -7.76 1.26 -14.80
C GLN A 145 -7.43 0.78 -13.38
N LEU A 146 -8.35 0.94 -12.43
CA LEU A 146 -8.19 0.44 -11.06
C LEU A 146 -8.13 -1.09 -11.02
N ILE A 147 -8.98 -1.76 -11.80
CA ILE A 147 -8.95 -3.23 -11.94
C ILE A 147 -7.64 -3.68 -12.59
N ALA A 148 -7.19 -2.99 -13.64
CA ALA A 148 -5.92 -3.28 -14.31
C ALA A 148 -4.70 -3.05 -13.40
N LEU A 149 -4.72 -1.99 -12.58
CA LEU A 149 -3.70 -1.75 -11.56
C LEU A 149 -3.67 -2.88 -10.53
N TYR A 150 -4.83 -3.27 -10.01
CA TYR A 150 -4.95 -4.39 -9.06
C TYR A 150 -4.42 -5.69 -9.67
N ALA A 151 -4.78 -6.00 -10.92
CA ALA A 151 -4.26 -7.16 -11.65
C ALA A 151 -2.72 -7.11 -11.79
N SER A 152 -2.17 -5.93 -12.12
CA SER A 152 -0.72 -5.72 -12.26
C SER A 152 0.02 -5.90 -10.93
N LEU A 153 -0.59 -5.47 -9.81
CA LEU A 153 -0.05 -5.66 -8.46
C LEU A 153 -0.02 -7.13 -8.08
N LEU A 154 -1.09 -7.88 -8.37
CA LEU A 154 -1.16 -9.31 -8.07
C LEU A 154 -0.10 -10.13 -8.82
N HIS A 155 0.31 -9.70 -10.01
CA HIS A 155 1.36 -10.34 -10.82
C HIS A 155 2.76 -9.76 -10.56
N GLU A 156 2.92 -8.92 -9.54
CA GLU A 156 4.20 -8.26 -9.20
C GLU A 156 4.86 -7.62 -10.43
N ARG A 157 4.08 -6.89 -11.24
CA ARG A 157 4.63 -6.19 -12.42
C ARG A 157 5.57 -5.06 -12.01
N ARG A 158 6.40 -4.64 -12.96
CA ARG A 158 7.14 -3.37 -12.89
C ARG A 158 6.17 -2.24 -13.20
N ILE A 159 5.74 -1.51 -12.18
CA ILE A 159 4.69 -0.49 -12.26
C ILE A 159 5.30 0.90 -12.06
N ILE A 160 5.01 1.80 -13.00
CA ILE A 160 5.44 3.20 -12.97
C ILE A 160 4.19 4.08 -12.96
N PHE A 161 4.07 4.90 -11.93
CA PHE A 161 3.23 6.08 -11.97
C PHE A 161 4.08 7.26 -12.45
N THR A 162 3.54 8.10 -13.33
CA THR A 162 4.19 9.36 -13.73
C THR A 162 3.22 10.53 -13.74
N GLY A 163 3.71 11.71 -13.38
CA GLY A 163 2.91 12.92 -13.30
C GLY A 163 3.76 14.15 -12.96
N SER A 164 3.20 15.34 -13.19
CA SER A 164 3.85 16.62 -12.91
C SER A 164 3.64 17.10 -11.46
N LYS A 165 2.55 16.69 -10.81
CA LYS A 165 2.23 17.05 -9.41
C LYS A 165 2.77 15.98 -8.46
N LEU A 166 3.81 16.31 -7.68
CA LEU A 166 4.46 15.36 -6.76
C LEU A 166 3.53 14.82 -5.69
N GLY A 167 2.61 15.65 -5.20
CA GLY A 167 1.63 15.21 -4.20
C GLY A 167 0.68 14.15 -4.72
N GLN A 168 0.14 14.35 -5.93
CA GLN A 168 -0.75 13.37 -6.56
C GLN A 168 0.03 12.09 -6.90
N LEU A 169 1.23 12.22 -7.43
CA LEU A 169 2.13 11.11 -7.78
C LEU A 169 2.40 10.20 -6.57
N THR A 170 2.96 10.77 -5.50
CA THR A 170 3.30 10.01 -4.29
C THR A 170 2.07 9.42 -3.60
N SER A 171 0.94 10.13 -3.65
CA SER A 171 -0.34 9.67 -3.11
C SER A 171 -0.86 8.45 -3.86
N CYS A 172 -0.93 8.51 -5.20
CA CYS A 172 -1.40 7.40 -6.02
C CYS A 172 -0.48 6.17 -5.91
N THR A 173 0.84 6.36 -5.98
CA THR A 173 1.80 5.25 -5.86
C THR A 173 1.73 4.58 -4.49
N SER A 174 1.52 5.35 -3.42
CA SER A 174 1.35 4.79 -2.07
C SER A 174 0.02 4.05 -1.92
N ALA A 175 -1.07 4.66 -2.40
CA ALA A 175 -2.41 4.06 -2.34
C ALA A 175 -2.51 2.73 -3.09
N ALA A 176 -1.76 2.55 -4.18
CA ALA A 176 -1.72 1.29 -4.91
C ALA A 176 -1.35 0.09 -4.00
N THR A 177 -0.40 0.27 -3.07
CA THR A 177 -0.01 -0.79 -2.12
C THR A 177 -1.14 -1.20 -1.19
N MET A 178 -2.08 -0.30 -0.89
CA MET A 178 -3.20 -0.54 0.03
C MET A 178 -4.26 -1.45 -0.59
N LEU A 179 -4.29 -1.58 -1.92
CA LEU A 179 -5.22 -2.47 -2.64
C LEU A 179 -4.90 -3.96 -2.38
N LEU A 180 -3.69 -4.27 -1.91
CA LEU A 180 -3.28 -5.63 -1.58
C LEU A 180 -3.67 -6.07 -0.17
N TYR A 181 -4.24 -5.19 0.66
CA TYR A 181 -4.57 -5.52 2.06
C TYR A 181 -5.37 -6.84 2.16
N PRO A 182 -4.96 -7.78 3.05
CA PRO A 182 -3.99 -7.65 4.14
C PRO A 182 -2.53 -7.89 3.74
N MET A 183 -2.28 -8.29 2.50
CA MET A 183 -0.94 -8.49 1.98
C MET A 183 -0.25 -7.13 1.77
N GLN A 184 1.08 -7.15 1.75
CA GLN A 184 1.90 -5.97 1.52
C GLN A 184 2.86 -6.22 0.37
N TRP A 185 3.04 -5.20 -0.47
CA TRP A 185 4.06 -5.21 -1.51
C TRP A 185 5.46 -5.43 -0.92
N GLN A 186 6.15 -6.48 -1.36
CA GLN A 186 7.48 -6.86 -0.84
C GLN A 186 8.65 -6.42 -1.73
N ASN A 187 8.37 -6.14 -3.00
CA ASN A 187 9.37 -5.78 -3.98
C ASN A 187 9.82 -4.32 -3.85
N CYS A 188 10.73 -3.88 -4.72
CA CYS A 188 11.25 -2.51 -4.72
C CYS A 188 10.11 -1.48 -4.78
N TYR A 189 10.17 -0.49 -3.91
CA TYR A 189 9.12 0.51 -3.75
C TYR A 189 9.73 1.89 -3.51
N ALA A 190 9.32 2.87 -4.31
CA ALA A 190 9.70 4.26 -4.17
C ALA A 190 8.56 5.15 -4.70
N PRO A 191 7.70 5.70 -3.82
CA PRO A 191 6.59 6.56 -4.25
C PRO A 191 7.06 7.86 -4.92
N LEU A 192 8.34 8.20 -4.73
CA LEU A 192 9.05 9.24 -5.45
C LEU A 192 10.46 8.74 -5.78
N LEU A 193 10.76 8.54 -7.07
CA LEU A 193 12.09 8.19 -7.55
C LEU A 193 12.86 9.46 -7.92
N PRO A 194 13.96 9.79 -7.23
CA PRO A 194 14.79 10.93 -7.58
C PRO A 194 15.66 10.66 -8.82
N GLU A 195 16.13 11.73 -9.47
CA GLU A 195 16.84 11.69 -10.76
C GLU A 195 18.12 10.84 -10.70
N HIS A 196 18.88 10.94 -9.61
CA HIS A 196 20.11 10.15 -9.41
C HIS A 196 19.84 8.63 -9.30
N MET A 197 18.60 8.21 -9.09
CA MET A 197 18.16 6.81 -9.06
C MET A 197 17.44 6.38 -10.34
N LYS A 198 17.46 7.19 -11.40
CA LYS A 198 16.78 6.85 -12.67
C LYS A 198 17.23 5.49 -13.25
N SER A 199 18.48 5.08 -13.04
CA SER A 199 18.99 3.78 -13.52
C SER A 199 18.21 2.57 -12.98
N TYR A 200 17.56 2.67 -11.82
CA TYR A 200 16.74 1.59 -11.25
C TYR A 200 15.51 1.25 -12.11
N LEU A 201 15.08 2.14 -13.01
CA LEU A 201 14.00 1.86 -13.97
C LEU A 201 14.33 0.71 -14.92
N GLN A 202 15.61 0.41 -15.13
CA GLN A 202 16.08 -0.66 -16.00
C GLN A 202 16.18 -2.01 -15.26
N ALA A 203 15.91 -2.04 -13.95
CA ALA A 203 16.04 -3.27 -13.17
C ALA A 203 15.10 -4.36 -13.70
N PRO A 204 15.57 -5.62 -13.79
CA PRO A 204 14.76 -6.74 -14.28
C PRO A 204 13.82 -7.32 -13.22
N ILE A 205 13.79 -6.73 -12.02
CA ILE A 205 12.99 -7.16 -10.88
C ILE A 205 11.67 -6.38 -10.80
N PRO A 206 10.63 -6.93 -10.17
CA PRO A 206 9.42 -6.19 -9.85
C PRO A 206 9.71 -4.91 -9.07
N PHE A 207 8.95 -3.85 -9.37
CA PHE A 207 9.00 -2.61 -8.62
C PHE A 207 7.71 -1.82 -8.73
N LEU A 208 7.48 -0.91 -7.78
CA LEU A 208 6.41 0.07 -7.81
C LEU A 208 7.02 1.46 -7.56
N PHE A 209 7.11 2.27 -8.62
CA PHE A 209 7.77 3.57 -8.59
C PHE A 209 6.86 4.71 -9.01
N GLY A 210 6.97 5.84 -8.31
CA GLY A 210 6.44 7.13 -8.72
C GLY A 210 7.54 7.97 -9.33
N VAL A 211 7.52 8.16 -10.64
CA VAL A 211 8.58 8.84 -11.39
C VAL A 211 8.09 10.21 -11.85
N PRO A 212 8.66 11.31 -11.33
CA PRO A 212 8.31 12.64 -11.79
C PRO A 212 8.41 12.77 -13.30
N ARG A 213 7.45 13.50 -13.90
CA ARG A 213 7.38 13.69 -15.35
C ARG A 213 8.69 14.21 -15.96
N LYS A 214 9.43 15.04 -15.21
CA LYS A 214 10.73 15.61 -15.62
C LYS A 214 11.84 14.56 -15.75
N ILE A 215 11.75 13.47 -14.98
CA ILE A 215 12.71 12.36 -14.98
C ILE A 215 12.29 11.29 -15.98
N TYR A 216 10.99 11.04 -16.09
CA TYR A 216 10.41 10.04 -16.99
C TYR A 216 10.59 10.44 -18.46
N GLN A 217 11.45 9.72 -19.19
CA GLN A 217 11.65 9.91 -20.63
C GLN A 217 11.03 8.72 -21.39
N VAL A 218 10.31 9.02 -22.47
CA VAL A 218 9.54 8.03 -23.24
C VAL A 218 10.43 6.97 -23.91
N ASP A 219 11.71 7.28 -24.13
CA ASP A 219 12.69 6.42 -24.81
C ASP A 219 13.47 5.48 -23.88
N ASP A 220 13.24 5.52 -22.56
CA ASP A 220 13.76 4.47 -21.69
C ASP A 220 13.10 3.15 -22.15
N ASN A 221 13.89 2.09 -22.41
CA ASN A 221 13.44 0.75 -22.84
C ASN A 221 12.57 0.03 -21.77
N LEU A 222 11.48 0.69 -21.35
CA LEU A 222 10.47 0.30 -20.39
C LEU A 222 9.38 -0.56 -21.05
N SER A 223 9.69 -1.20 -22.18
CA SER A 223 8.76 -2.00 -22.99
C SER A 223 8.11 -3.17 -22.23
N LYS A 224 8.55 -3.47 -21.01
CA LYS A 224 7.92 -4.44 -20.10
C LYS A 224 7.58 -3.86 -18.72
N ALA A 225 7.20 -2.59 -18.65
CA ALA A 225 6.64 -1.97 -17.46
C ALA A 225 5.20 -1.51 -17.73
N VAL A 226 4.36 -1.58 -16.70
CA VAL A 226 3.03 -0.97 -16.69
C VAL A 226 3.20 0.50 -16.36
N VAL A 227 2.68 1.39 -17.21
CA VAL A 227 2.84 2.83 -17.06
C VAL A 227 1.48 3.49 -16.88
N ILE A 228 1.31 4.17 -15.75
CA ILE A 228 0.15 4.99 -15.41
C ILE A 228 0.55 6.47 -15.49
N ASP A 229 0.07 7.17 -16.51
CA ASP A 229 0.27 8.62 -16.66
C ASP A 229 -0.91 9.36 -16.04
N LEU A 230 -0.67 9.94 -14.86
CA LEU A 230 -1.69 10.64 -14.05
C LEU A 230 -2.14 11.96 -14.69
N GLN A 231 -1.34 12.55 -15.59
CA GLN A 231 -1.68 13.80 -16.26
C GLN A 231 -2.46 13.54 -17.55
N LYS A 232 -2.09 12.49 -18.29
CA LYS A 232 -2.80 12.08 -19.51
C LYS A 232 -3.98 11.15 -19.24
N HIS A 233 -4.14 10.68 -18.01
CA HIS A 233 -5.12 9.66 -17.61
C HIS A 233 -5.03 8.38 -18.45
N THR A 234 -3.81 7.96 -18.79
CA THR A 234 -3.57 6.75 -19.59
C THR A 234 -3.00 5.62 -18.76
N PHE A 235 -3.40 4.39 -19.08
CA PHE A 235 -2.85 3.16 -18.52
C PHE A 235 -2.31 2.33 -19.69
N VAL A 236 -1.00 2.13 -19.75
CA VAL A 236 -0.34 1.35 -20.80
C VAL A 236 0.29 0.14 -20.16
N SER A 237 -0.14 -1.05 -20.59
CA SER A 237 0.41 -2.32 -20.12
C SER A 237 0.80 -3.17 -21.33
N PRO A 238 2.00 -3.77 -21.33
CA PRO A 238 2.39 -4.80 -22.30
C PRO A 238 1.85 -6.18 -21.90
N TYR A 239 1.16 -6.27 -20.76
CA TYR A 239 0.59 -7.49 -20.19
C TYR A 239 -0.92 -7.47 -20.23
N ASP A 240 -1.49 -8.66 -20.32
CA ASP A 240 -2.93 -8.87 -20.28
C ASP A 240 -3.39 -9.47 -18.94
N ASP A 241 -2.99 -8.80 -17.85
CA ASP A 241 -3.16 -9.33 -16.50
C ASP A 241 -4.62 -9.42 -16.06
N VAL A 242 -5.50 -8.56 -16.62
CA VAL A 242 -6.93 -8.59 -16.31
C VAL A 242 -7.58 -9.86 -16.87
N HIS A 243 -7.17 -10.31 -18.06
CA HIS A 243 -7.67 -11.54 -18.65
C HIS A 243 -7.19 -12.80 -17.90
N ALA A 244 -6.06 -12.72 -17.20
CA ALA A 244 -5.58 -13.81 -16.33
C ALA A 244 -6.37 -13.94 -15.01
N LEU A 245 -7.08 -12.90 -14.59
CA LEU A 245 -7.89 -12.94 -13.37
C LEU A 245 -9.19 -13.74 -13.58
N PRO A 246 -9.68 -14.44 -12.53
CA PRO A 246 -11.00 -15.05 -12.56
C PRO A 246 -12.09 -14.01 -12.85
N SER A 247 -12.98 -14.33 -13.80
CA SER A 247 -14.02 -13.41 -14.28
C SER A 247 -14.94 -12.89 -13.17
N GLU A 248 -15.19 -13.72 -12.16
CA GLU A 248 -16.02 -13.45 -11.00
C GLU A 248 -15.39 -12.35 -10.12
N VAL A 249 -14.06 -12.35 -9.99
CA VAL A 249 -13.33 -11.30 -9.28
C VAL A 249 -13.41 -9.99 -10.04
N VAL A 250 -13.16 -10.03 -11.35
CA VAL A 250 -13.21 -8.84 -12.22
C VAL A 250 -14.60 -8.22 -12.24
N ASN A 251 -15.64 -9.03 -12.43
CA ASN A 251 -17.03 -8.59 -12.47
C ASN A 251 -17.53 -8.12 -11.10
N GLY A 252 -17.19 -8.86 -10.04
CA GLY A 252 -17.53 -8.51 -8.67
C GLY A 252 -16.90 -7.19 -8.23
N LEU A 253 -15.61 -7.00 -8.52
CA LEU A 253 -14.89 -5.76 -8.24
C LEU A 253 -15.46 -4.58 -9.05
N ARG A 254 -15.67 -4.77 -10.35
CA ARG A 254 -16.28 -3.75 -11.22
C ARG A 254 -17.66 -3.32 -10.70
N HIS A 255 -18.52 -4.29 -10.37
CA HIS A 255 -19.83 -4.01 -9.81
C HIS A 255 -19.74 -3.20 -8.51
N GLN A 256 -18.88 -3.59 -7.57
CA GLN A 256 -18.74 -2.87 -6.29
C GLN A 256 -18.22 -1.45 -6.47
N LEU A 257 -17.26 -1.24 -7.37
CA LEU A 257 -16.70 0.08 -7.69
C LEU A 257 -17.71 1.00 -8.40
N LEU A 258 -18.62 0.44 -9.21
CA LEU A 258 -19.68 1.20 -9.90
C LEU A 258 -20.93 1.43 -9.04
N SER A 259 -21.25 0.51 -8.14
CA SER A 259 -22.58 0.43 -7.50
C SER A 259 -22.74 1.30 -6.23
N SER A 260 -21.75 2.09 -5.83
CA SER A 260 -21.70 2.56 -4.44
C SER A 260 -22.13 4.01 -4.25
N ALA A 261 -23.37 4.20 -3.79
CA ALA A 261 -23.70 5.34 -2.94
C ALA A 261 -22.79 5.30 -1.68
N ASP A 262 -22.32 6.45 -1.21
CA ASP A 262 -21.46 6.63 -0.03
C ASP A 262 -20.00 6.10 -0.13
N MET A 263 -19.43 5.96 -1.34
CA MET A 263 -18.00 5.60 -1.52
C MET A 263 -17.06 6.52 -0.73
N PHE A 264 -17.43 7.81 -0.59
CA PHE A 264 -16.61 8.81 0.10
C PHE A 264 -16.60 8.64 1.64
N LEU A 265 -17.77 8.33 2.23
CA LEU A 265 -17.97 8.33 3.68
C LEU A 265 -17.75 6.97 4.34
N SER A 266 -17.73 5.90 3.56
CA SER A 266 -17.58 4.52 4.03
C SER A 266 -16.24 3.92 3.62
N ASP A 267 -15.93 2.74 4.14
CA ASP A 267 -14.75 1.96 3.75
C ASP A 267 -14.97 1.16 2.45
N ARG A 268 -16.07 1.39 1.72
CA ARG A 268 -16.47 0.60 0.55
C ARG A 268 -15.39 0.51 -0.51
N PHE A 269 -14.63 1.57 -0.73
CA PHE A 269 -13.54 1.55 -1.71
C PHE A 269 -12.51 0.49 -1.35
N ALA A 270 -11.90 0.60 -0.16
CA ALA A 270 -10.93 -0.37 0.34
C ALA A 270 -11.55 -1.77 0.48
N ARG A 271 -12.81 -1.85 0.96
CA ARG A 271 -13.54 -3.11 1.16
C ARG A 271 -13.82 -3.85 -0.15
N SER A 272 -13.95 -3.14 -1.27
CA SER A 272 -14.12 -3.76 -2.60
C SER A 272 -12.90 -4.60 -2.99
N PHE A 273 -11.69 -4.06 -2.76
CA PHE A 273 -10.44 -4.79 -2.99
C PHE A 273 -10.20 -5.87 -1.92
N LEU A 274 -10.55 -5.60 -0.65
CA LEU A 274 -10.50 -6.61 0.39
C LEU A 274 -11.33 -7.86 0.01
N ARG A 275 -12.55 -7.67 -0.48
CA ARG A 275 -13.42 -8.77 -0.93
C ARG A 275 -12.84 -9.52 -2.12
N ALA A 276 -12.18 -8.83 -3.04
CA ALA A 276 -11.45 -9.47 -4.12
C ALA A 276 -10.31 -10.35 -3.58
N ASN A 277 -9.54 -9.84 -2.61
CA ASN A 277 -8.49 -10.61 -1.92
C ASN A 277 -9.07 -11.81 -1.15
N VAL A 278 -10.20 -11.66 -0.45
CA VAL A 278 -10.89 -12.76 0.25
C VAL A 278 -11.40 -13.80 -0.73
N TYR A 279 -11.93 -13.39 -1.88
CA TYR A 279 -12.37 -14.35 -2.91
C TYR A 279 -11.21 -15.20 -3.44
N LEU A 280 -10.04 -14.57 -3.64
CA LEU A 280 -8.85 -15.25 -4.17
C LEU A 280 -8.13 -16.10 -3.12
N PHE A 281 -7.97 -15.59 -1.91
CA PHE A 281 -7.04 -16.11 -0.91
C PHE A 281 -7.70 -16.44 0.44
N GLY A 282 -9.00 -16.19 0.60
CA GLY A 282 -9.69 -16.37 1.88
C GLY A 282 -9.68 -17.81 2.40
N ASN A 283 -9.64 -18.78 1.49
CA ASN A 283 -9.53 -20.20 1.83
C ASN A 283 -8.07 -20.65 2.09
N TYR A 284 -7.13 -19.74 2.40
CA TYR A 284 -5.73 -20.11 2.67
C TYR A 284 -5.58 -21.14 3.78
N ARG A 285 -6.49 -21.16 4.76
CA ARG A 285 -6.51 -22.13 5.87
C ARG A 285 -6.59 -23.59 5.39
N ALA A 286 -7.11 -23.83 4.18
CA ALA A 286 -7.11 -25.14 3.54
C ALA A 286 -5.71 -25.73 3.35
N GLY A 287 -4.68 -24.87 3.24
CA GLY A 287 -3.27 -25.30 3.13
C GLY A 287 -2.60 -25.58 4.47
N LEU A 288 -3.24 -25.30 5.61
CA LEU A 288 -2.58 -25.49 6.91
C LEU A 288 -2.41 -26.98 7.24
N LYS A 289 -1.21 -27.34 7.70
CA LYS A 289 -0.87 -28.64 8.25
C LYS A 289 -0.41 -28.48 9.70
N TYR A 290 -0.79 -29.42 10.55
CA TYR A 290 -0.44 -29.41 11.97
C TYR A 290 0.35 -30.68 12.31
N SER A 291 1.67 -30.58 12.44
CA SER A 291 2.52 -31.67 12.94
C SER A 291 3.99 -31.25 13.14
N PRO A 292 4.55 -31.20 14.37
CA PRO A 292 4.00 -30.71 15.64
C PRO A 292 3.87 -29.17 15.69
N VAL A 293 4.43 -28.48 14.69
CA VAL A 293 4.33 -27.04 14.44
C VAL A 293 3.41 -26.85 13.24
N CYS A 294 2.65 -25.75 13.20
CA CYS A 294 1.84 -25.40 12.04
C CYS A 294 2.77 -25.06 10.87
N SER A 295 2.46 -25.61 9.70
CA SER A 295 3.07 -25.23 8.42
C SER A 295 1.98 -25.02 7.36
N TRP A 296 2.36 -24.46 6.21
CA TRP A 296 1.45 -24.25 5.09
C TRP A 296 1.91 -25.02 3.85
N ASP A 297 0.99 -25.75 3.24
CA ASP A 297 1.23 -26.61 2.09
C ASP A 297 0.48 -26.10 0.86
N LYS A 298 1.28 -25.74 -0.15
CA LYS A 298 0.81 -25.16 -1.41
C LYS A 298 -0.09 -26.13 -2.19
N ASP A 299 0.36 -27.38 -2.35
CA ASP A 299 -0.35 -28.34 -3.19
C ASP A 299 -1.70 -28.69 -2.58
N GLN A 300 -1.76 -28.84 -1.25
CA GLN A 300 -3.00 -29.01 -0.50
C GLN A 300 -3.94 -27.81 -0.68
N PHE A 301 -3.42 -26.59 -0.54
CA PHE A 301 -4.23 -25.38 -0.75
C PHE A 301 -4.83 -25.36 -2.16
N ILE A 302 -4.01 -25.52 -3.20
CA ILE A 302 -4.45 -25.46 -4.61
C ILE A 302 -5.44 -26.58 -4.92
N GLN A 303 -5.21 -27.80 -4.45
CA GLN A 303 -6.11 -28.94 -4.68
C GLN A 303 -7.51 -28.70 -4.13
N GLN A 304 -7.62 -28.01 -2.99
CA GLN A 304 -8.89 -27.68 -2.33
C GLN A 304 -9.59 -26.45 -2.92
N GLN A 305 -9.01 -25.74 -3.89
CA GLN A 305 -9.66 -24.61 -4.53
C GLN A 305 -10.62 -25.01 -5.66
N ARG A 306 -11.50 -24.06 -6.00
CA ARG A 306 -12.42 -24.16 -7.16
C ARG A 306 -11.61 -24.22 -8.45
N SER A 307 -12.09 -25.00 -9.44
CA SER A 307 -11.40 -25.16 -10.72
C SER A 307 -11.11 -23.84 -11.44
N SER A 308 -12.00 -22.84 -11.32
CA SER A 308 -11.82 -21.51 -11.91
C SER A 308 -10.67 -20.70 -11.28
N LEU A 309 -10.26 -21.03 -10.05
CA LEU A 309 -9.18 -20.36 -9.34
C LEU A 309 -7.83 -21.06 -9.51
N LYS A 310 -7.82 -22.39 -9.73
CA LYS A 310 -6.59 -23.20 -9.71
C LYS A 310 -5.51 -22.67 -10.66
N ILE A 311 -5.87 -22.43 -11.92
CA ILE A 311 -4.93 -21.93 -12.94
C ILE A 311 -4.28 -20.61 -12.52
N PHE A 312 -5.09 -19.70 -11.99
CA PHE A 312 -4.61 -18.40 -11.52
C PHE A 312 -3.74 -18.53 -10.26
N LEU A 313 -4.12 -19.35 -9.30
CA LEU A 313 -3.34 -19.55 -8.07
C LEU A 313 -2.04 -20.30 -8.33
N GLU A 314 -2.02 -21.24 -9.28
CA GLU A 314 -0.81 -21.93 -9.72
C GLU A 314 0.18 -20.97 -10.39
N SER A 315 -0.31 -19.99 -11.17
CA SER A 315 0.55 -18.98 -11.78
C SER A 315 1.16 -18.05 -10.72
N LEU A 316 0.40 -17.68 -9.69
CA LEU A 316 0.87 -16.83 -8.60
C LEU A 316 1.81 -17.54 -7.62
N LEU A 317 1.53 -18.79 -7.25
CA LEU A 317 2.29 -19.53 -6.25
C LEU A 317 3.40 -20.39 -6.87
N GLY A 318 3.71 -20.21 -8.16
CA GLY A 318 4.62 -21.03 -8.98
C GLY A 318 6.08 -21.09 -8.52
N LYS A 319 7.04 -21.30 -9.43
CA LYS A 319 8.47 -21.41 -9.08
C LYS A 319 9.07 -20.09 -8.54
N GLU A 320 8.50 -18.96 -8.93
CA GLU A 320 8.87 -17.61 -8.50
C GLU A 320 7.65 -16.99 -7.84
N GLY A 321 7.11 -17.66 -6.81
CA GLY A 321 5.85 -17.31 -6.18
C GLY A 321 5.76 -15.82 -5.80
N ALA A 322 4.55 -15.29 -5.80
CA ALA A 322 4.30 -13.90 -5.48
C ALA A 322 4.71 -13.62 -4.02
N GLN A 323 5.73 -12.78 -3.84
CA GLN A 323 6.34 -12.53 -2.53
C GLN A 323 5.36 -11.92 -1.53
N TYR A 324 4.42 -11.08 -1.98
CA TYR A 324 3.38 -10.54 -1.09
C TYR A 324 2.50 -11.63 -0.47
N LEU A 325 2.23 -12.70 -1.20
CA LEU A 325 1.36 -13.79 -0.78
C LEU A 325 2.13 -14.77 0.09
N GLU A 326 3.33 -15.15 -0.33
CA GLU A 326 4.22 -16.00 0.48
C GLU A 326 4.44 -15.38 1.87
N ARG A 327 4.75 -14.08 1.91
CA ARG A 327 4.99 -13.38 3.17
C ARG A 327 3.75 -13.32 4.06
N PHE A 328 2.58 -13.09 3.47
CA PHE A 328 1.31 -13.14 4.19
C PHE A 328 1.08 -14.52 4.81
N LEU A 329 1.30 -15.60 4.07
CA LEU A 329 1.11 -16.96 4.56
C LEU A 329 2.09 -17.31 5.69
N GLU A 330 3.36 -16.93 5.54
CA GLU A 330 4.37 -17.07 6.59
C GLU A 330 3.94 -16.37 7.88
N GLU A 331 3.52 -15.10 7.80
CA GLU A 331 3.06 -14.34 8.97
C GLU A 331 1.86 -15.02 9.67
N ARG A 332 0.92 -15.57 8.89
CA ARG A 332 -0.22 -16.30 9.45
C ARG A 332 0.23 -17.56 10.18
N VAL A 333 1.17 -18.30 9.63
CA VAL A 333 1.74 -19.50 10.25
C VAL A 333 2.54 -19.14 11.50
N GLU A 334 3.38 -18.11 11.45
CA GLU A 334 4.13 -17.57 12.61
C GLU A 334 3.18 -17.21 13.75
N ALA A 335 2.13 -16.44 13.48
CA ALA A 335 1.12 -16.04 14.46
C ALA A 335 0.37 -17.25 15.07
N ILE A 336 -0.04 -18.22 14.24
CA ILE A 336 -0.69 -19.46 14.73
C ILE A 336 0.25 -20.23 15.66
N ASN A 337 1.52 -20.37 15.30
CA ASN A 337 2.52 -21.07 16.11
C ASN A 337 2.85 -20.34 17.42
N ALA A 338 2.76 -19.01 17.43
CA ALA A 338 2.88 -18.19 18.63
C ALA A 338 1.61 -18.19 19.51
N GLY A 339 0.51 -18.78 19.05
CA GLY A 339 -0.78 -18.75 19.75
C GLY A 339 -1.49 -17.39 19.70
N GLU A 340 -1.11 -16.54 18.74
CA GLU A 340 -1.70 -15.22 18.56
C GLU A 340 -3.08 -15.29 17.90
N ILE A 341 -3.98 -14.37 18.29
CA ILE A 341 -5.33 -14.30 17.74
C ILE A 341 -5.33 -13.44 16.47
N ILE A 342 -5.52 -14.09 15.33
CA ILE A 342 -5.68 -13.42 14.03
C ILE A 342 -7.14 -12.99 13.85
N HIS A 343 -7.40 -11.68 13.87
CA HIS A 343 -8.76 -11.12 13.88
C HIS A 343 -8.90 -9.81 13.08
N ASP A 344 -8.04 -9.61 12.09
CA ASP A 344 -8.08 -8.42 11.24
C ASP A 344 -9.30 -8.42 10.29
N GLU A 345 -9.47 -7.32 9.53
CA GLU A 345 -10.62 -7.14 8.65
C GLU A 345 -10.70 -8.23 7.56
N PHE A 346 -9.58 -8.86 7.19
CA PHE A 346 -9.58 -9.96 6.24
C PHE A 346 -10.23 -11.22 6.82
N GLU A 347 -9.85 -11.63 8.04
CA GLU A 347 -10.51 -12.75 8.71
C GLU A 347 -12.01 -12.49 8.95
N LYS A 348 -12.36 -11.25 9.32
CA LYS A 348 -13.78 -10.87 9.49
C LYS A 348 -14.56 -10.97 8.18
N GLU A 349 -13.99 -10.49 7.07
CA GLU A 349 -14.66 -10.53 5.78
C GLU A 349 -14.77 -11.96 5.23
N ILE A 350 -13.81 -12.86 5.49
CA ILE A 350 -13.95 -14.31 5.22
C ILE A 350 -15.24 -14.84 5.87
N MET A 351 -15.41 -14.61 7.18
CA MET A 351 -16.58 -15.09 7.92
C MET A 351 -17.91 -14.54 7.39
N LEU A 352 -17.91 -13.29 6.91
CA LEU A 352 -19.09 -12.65 6.33
C LEU A 352 -19.43 -13.22 4.94
N MET A 353 -18.42 -13.41 4.10
CA MET A 353 -18.61 -13.94 2.74
C MET A 353 -19.03 -15.41 2.76
N ASP A 354 -18.50 -16.23 3.67
CA ASP A 354 -18.93 -17.62 3.84
C ASP A 354 -20.40 -17.72 4.24
N LYS A 355 -20.85 -16.91 5.22
CA LYS A 355 -22.27 -16.85 5.62
C LYS A 355 -23.19 -16.48 4.45
N ASN A 356 -22.75 -15.58 3.58
CA ASN A 356 -23.50 -15.19 2.39
C ASN A 356 -23.49 -16.28 1.31
N PHE A 357 -22.41 -17.04 1.19
CA PHE A 357 -22.33 -18.22 0.33
C PHE A 357 -23.28 -19.33 0.80
N PHE A 358 -23.36 -19.58 2.11
CA PHE A 358 -24.33 -20.53 2.70
C PHE A 358 -25.78 -20.04 2.55
N ARG A 359 -26.05 -18.73 2.68
CA ARG A 359 -27.40 -18.17 2.44
C ARG A 359 -27.83 -18.24 0.98
N SER A 360 -26.93 -17.99 0.04
CA SER A 360 -27.23 -18.08 -1.40
C SER A 360 -27.36 -19.53 -1.89
N SER A 361 -26.62 -20.47 -1.30
CA SER A 361 -26.80 -21.90 -1.54
C SER A 361 -28.06 -22.46 -0.86
N LEU A 362 -28.51 -21.95 0.29
CA LEU A 362 -29.81 -22.30 0.89
C LEU A 362 -31.02 -21.82 0.07
N VAL A 363 -30.88 -20.75 -0.72
CA VAL A 363 -31.93 -20.33 -1.68
C VAL A 363 -31.99 -21.27 -2.90
N ILE A 364 -30.89 -21.96 -3.20
CA ILE A 364 -30.81 -22.98 -4.28
C ILE A 364 -31.15 -24.39 -3.75
N PHE A 365 -31.00 -24.64 -2.44
CA PHE A 365 -31.27 -25.92 -1.78
C PHE A 365 -32.60 -25.97 -0.99
N ASN A 366 -33.54 -25.08 -1.28
CA ASN A 366 -34.93 -25.28 -0.86
C ASN A 366 -35.72 -26.06 -1.92
N PHE A 367 -35.25 -27.26 -2.24
CA PHE A 367 -36.07 -28.42 -2.59
C PHE A 367 -35.19 -29.67 -2.48
N LEU A 368 -35.51 -30.50 -1.48
CA LEU A 368 -35.08 -31.88 -1.22
C LEU A 368 -33.86 -32.11 -0.28
N THR A 369 -34.26 -32.60 0.91
CA THR A 369 -33.63 -33.66 1.71
C THR A 369 -32.30 -33.39 2.39
N LEU A 370 -32.36 -33.02 3.68
CA LEU A 370 -31.59 -33.65 4.77
C LEU A 370 -32.05 -33.11 6.14
N PHE A 371 -33.23 -33.55 6.57
CA PHE A 371 -33.63 -33.58 8.00
C PHE A 371 -34.24 -34.95 8.28
N HIS A 372 -33.39 -35.97 8.32
CA HIS A 372 -33.69 -37.22 9.00
C HIS A 372 -32.38 -37.93 9.32
N LEU A 373 -31.87 -37.68 10.53
CA LEU A 373 -31.30 -38.67 11.45
C LEU A 373 -30.68 -37.93 12.63
N GLU A 374 -31.53 -37.57 13.60
CA GLU A 374 -31.18 -37.44 15.02
C GLU A 374 -32.48 -37.42 15.82
N ALA A 375 -33.04 -38.61 16.05
CA ALA A 375 -33.98 -38.93 17.13
C ALA A 375 -34.30 -40.44 17.08
N LEU A 376 -33.40 -41.25 17.65
CA LEU A 376 -33.65 -42.44 18.49
C LEU A 376 -32.35 -43.23 18.69
#